data_AF-A0A7S9LJW0-F1
#
_entry.id   AF-A0A7S9LJW0-F1
#
_cell.length_a   1.000
_cell.length_b   1.000
_cell.length_c   1.000
_cell.angle_alpha   90.00
_cell.angle_beta   90.00
_cell.angle_gamma   90.00
#
_symmetry.space_group_name_H-M   'P 1'
#
loop_
_entity.id
_entity.type
_entity.pdbx_description
1 polymer ?
#
loop_
_entity_poly.entity_id
_entity_poly.type
_entity_poly.pdbx_seq_one_letter_code
_entity_poly.pdbx_strand_id
1 'polypeptide(L)'
;MDSRFYRAFEDRHRGSRALIASRLEVYLPFLAPLKDLYPQAGVLDVGCGRGEWLEMLIREGYDASGVDLDEGMLEACRELGLPVRTDDALNALRQLPDASLIAVTGFHIAEHIPFTVLEEMVGEAMRVLQPGGLLILETPNAENVVVGTNNFFVDPTHDRPIPSLLLSFLTEFKGFARSKVLRLQEAPDLREPERKLGVMDVLAGTSPDYAVVAQKQAPADVLAAFDAPFEQVYGVALDELASRYDQALEGRLNTLENQMATEVHDLLGSLKAEQAERVQLLEAGFAQERERLQAQLDNEREHAQHALAQAREQAERLQLEMNTSLSNAHHWYLRATALEQQLTTFQSSTVWRATTPVRKLGHLVKHPRSAATTAKHTLRRVAPHARLWLARRPAVERKVRALVQRSPWLTGVLRDLLKVPAPAVPVEANDPQHGLIDHAPLTPRGRQIESALRAAVTKGQK
;
A
#
# COMPACT_ATOMS: atom_id res chain seq x y z
N MET A 1 -10.46 28.83 66.76
CA MET A 1 -9.47 29.56 65.92
C MET A 1 -9.25 30.93 66.56
N ASP A 2 -8.03 31.49 66.56
CA ASP A 2 -7.82 32.89 67.00
C ASP A 2 -8.54 33.81 66.00
N SER A 3 -9.43 34.70 66.45
CA SER A 3 -10.22 35.59 65.57
C SER A 3 -9.33 36.49 64.72
N ARG A 4 -8.16 36.89 65.25
CA ARG A 4 -7.17 37.67 64.49
C ARG A 4 -6.54 36.89 63.35
N PHE A 5 -6.34 35.58 63.52
CA PHE A 5 -5.80 34.73 62.46
C PHE A 5 -6.84 34.56 61.34
N TYR A 6 -8.12 34.34 61.71
CA TYR A 6 -9.21 34.21 60.75
C TYR A 6 -9.40 35.49 59.92
N ARG A 7 -9.44 36.65 60.57
CA ARG A 7 -9.51 37.96 59.87
C ARG A 7 -8.35 38.18 58.89
N ALA A 8 -7.11 37.91 59.31
CA ALA A 8 -5.95 38.04 58.43
C ALA A 8 -5.96 37.03 57.27
N PHE A 9 -6.51 35.84 57.50
CA PHE A 9 -6.69 34.82 56.48
C PHE A 9 -7.75 35.24 55.45
N GLU A 10 -8.90 35.72 55.89
CA GLU A 10 -9.98 36.20 55.03
C GLU A 10 -9.55 37.43 54.22
N ASP A 11 -8.89 38.41 54.85
CA ASP A 11 -8.36 39.60 54.16
C ASP A 11 -7.37 39.24 53.05
N ARG A 12 -6.60 38.16 53.23
CA ARG A 12 -5.64 37.68 52.23
C ARG A 12 -6.30 36.90 51.09
N HIS A 13 -7.30 36.07 51.37
CA HIS A 13 -7.84 35.10 50.40
C HIS A 13 -9.15 35.55 49.75
N ARG A 14 -9.98 36.35 50.43
CA ARG A 14 -11.26 36.85 49.88
C ARG A 14 -11.05 37.98 48.87
N GLY A 15 -10.00 38.78 49.06
CA GLY A 15 -9.63 39.89 48.19
C GLY A 15 -10.11 41.25 48.71
N SER A 16 -9.78 42.31 47.96
CA SER A 16 -10.05 43.70 48.37
C SER A 16 -11.54 44.01 48.42
N ARG A 17 -11.95 44.94 49.31
CA ARG A 17 -13.35 45.41 49.40
C ARG A 17 -13.91 45.90 48.06
N ALA A 18 -13.10 46.59 47.25
CA ALA A 18 -13.51 47.09 45.93
C ALA A 18 -13.82 45.94 44.95
N LEU A 19 -13.01 44.87 44.96
CA LEU A 19 -13.27 43.68 44.16
C LEU A 19 -14.54 42.97 44.60
N ILE A 20 -14.74 42.79 45.92
CA ILE A 20 -15.95 42.17 46.46
C ILE A 20 -17.19 42.99 46.12
N ALA A 21 -17.14 44.31 46.28
CA ALA A 21 -18.22 45.19 45.85
C ALA A 21 -18.56 44.97 44.37
N SER A 22 -17.57 44.97 43.46
CA SER A 22 -17.85 44.75 42.03
C SER A 22 -18.52 43.40 41.71
N ARG A 23 -18.26 42.36 42.53
CA ARG A 23 -18.88 41.04 42.36
C ARG A 23 -20.34 41.04 42.81
N LEU A 24 -20.68 41.83 43.82
CA LEU A 24 -22.03 41.91 44.39
C LEU A 24 -23.01 42.73 43.52
N GLU A 25 -22.51 43.54 42.57
CA GLU A 25 -23.34 44.35 41.67
C GLU A 25 -24.34 43.50 40.86
N VAL A 26 -24.03 42.21 40.62
CA VAL A 26 -24.88 41.27 39.89
C VAL A 26 -26.27 41.09 40.52
N TYR A 27 -26.42 41.38 41.82
CA TYR A 27 -27.68 41.21 42.55
C TYR A 27 -28.58 42.45 42.52
N LEU A 28 -28.05 43.63 42.19
CA LEU A 28 -28.84 44.88 42.16
C LEU A 28 -30.05 44.81 41.21
N PRO A 29 -29.95 44.24 40.00
CA PRO A 29 -31.11 44.08 39.11
C PRO A 29 -32.24 43.25 39.72
N PHE A 30 -31.95 42.32 40.63
CA PHE A 30 -32.96 41.54 41.33
C PHE A 30 -33.67 42.37 42.42
N LEU A 31 -32.96 43.29 43.07
CA LEU A 31 -33.56 44.15 44.12
C LEU A 31 -34.27 45.38 43.58
N ALA A 32 -33.95 45.83 42.36
CA ALA A 32 -34.47 47.06 41.81
C ALA A 32 -36.02 47.12 41.79
N PRO A 33 -36.77 46.08 41.36
CA PRO A 33 -38.22 46.12 41.35
C PRO A 33 -38.85 46.23 42.76
N LEU A 34 -38.18 45.68 43.79
CA LEU A 34 -38.67 45.70 45.16
C LEU A 34 -38.65 47.08 45.79
N LYS A 35 -37.73 47.94 45.34
CA LYS A 35 -37.58 49.31 45.86
C LYS A 35 -38.83 50.15 45.64
N ASP A 36 -39.46 50.00 44.47
CA ASP A 36 -40.69 50.71 44.12
C ASP A 36 -41.92 50.08 44.78
N LEU A 37 -41.95 48.75 44.92
CA LEU A 37 -43.05 48.00 45.52
C LEU A 37 -43.15 48.22 47.04
N TYR A 38 -42.02 48.31 47.72
CA TYR A 38 -41.94 48.39 49.18
C TYR A 38 -40.91 49.43 49.66
N PRO A 39 -41.20 50.73 49.57
CA PRO A 39 -40.22 51.80 49.83
C PRO A 39 -39.70 51.87 51.28
N GLN A 40 -40.38 51.23 52.22
CA GLN A 40 -40.06 51.28 53.66
C GLN A 40 -39.58 49.94 54.23
N ALA A 41 -39.52 48.89 53.41
CA ALA A 41 -39.18 47.56 53.91
C ALA A 41 -37.68 47.30 53.71
N GLY A 42 -37.08 46.72 54.74
CA GLY A 42 -35.63 46.62 54.84
C GLY A 42 -35.02 45.40 54.17
N VAL A 43 -33.70 45.42 54.05
CA VAL A 43 -32.85 44.28 53.68
C VAL A 43 -32.05 43.84 54.90
N LEU A 44 -32.01 42.53 55.17
CA LEU A 44 -31.14 41.97 56.19
C LEU A 44 -30.05 41.12 55.54
N ASP A 45 -28.79 41.47 55.80
CA ASP A 45 -27.64 40.67 55.43
C ASP A 45 -27.20 39.80 56.61
N VAL A 46 -27.36 38.48 56.48
CA VAL A 46 -26.93 37.50 57.48
C VAL A 46 -25.51 37.04 57.19
N GLY A 47 -24.61 37.18 58.17
CA GLY A 47 -23.17 36.94 57.96
C GLY A 47 -22.53 38.09 57.17
N CYS A 48 -22.83 39.33 57.58
CA CYS A 48 -22.45 40.51 56.80
C CYS A 48 -20.93 40.78 56.75
N GLY A 49 -20.13 40.11 57.59
CA GLY A 49 -18.67 40.23 57.61
C GLY A 49 -18.20 41.68 57.68
N ARG A 50 -17.46 42.13 56.65
CA ARG A 50 -16.88 43.49 56.55
C ARG A 50 -17.83 44.51 55.90
N GLY A 51 -19.09 44.13 55.66
CA GLY A 51 -20.18 45.02 55.30
C GLY A 51 -20.11 45.62 53.89
N GLU A 52 -19.36 45.01 52.96
CA GLU A 52 -19.29 45.49 51.57
C GLU A 52 -20.67 45.55 50.89
N TRP A 53 -21.50 44.53 51.12
CA TRP A 53 -22.85 44.50 50.60
C TRP A 53 -23.76 45.55 51.23
N LEU A 54 -23.71 45.68 52.57
CA LEU A 54 -24.46 46.71 53.30
C LEU A 54 -24.11 48.11 52.83
N GLU A 55 -22.81 48.40 52.67
CA GLU A 55 -22.34 49.69 52.17
C GLU A 55 -22.90 49.97 50.77
N MET A 56 -22.91 48.97 49.88
CA MET A 56 -23.51 49.10 48.55
C MET A 56 -25.01 49.38 48.62
N LEU A 57 -25.76 48.59 49.39
CA LEU A 57 -27.21 48.75 49.52
C LEU A 57 -27.60 50.13 50.05
N ILE A 58 -26.88 50.64 51.05
CA ILE A 58 -27.13 51.98 51.61
C ILE A 58 -26.84 53.06 50.55
N ARG A 59 -25.77 52.92 49.76
CA ARG A 59 -25.46 53.84 48.65
C ARG A 59 -26.54 53.83 47.57
N GLU A 60 -27.10 52.66 47.29
CA GLU A 60 -28.24 52.49 46.38
C GLU A 60 -29.58 52.91 47.01
N GLY A 61 -29.59 53.37 48.26
CA GLY A 61 -30.76 53.92 48.95
C GLY A 61 -31.72 52.88 49.51
N TYR A 62 -31.25 51.67 49.81
CA TYR A 62 -32.00 50.67 50.57
C TYR A 62 -31.84 50.88 52.08
N ASP A 63 -32.90 50.56 52.84
CA ASP A 63 -32.81 50.42 54.29
C ASP A 63 -32.22 49.04 54.62
N ALA A 64 -30.90 48.97 54.69
CA ALA A 64 -30.17 47.72 54.90
C ALA A 64 -29.57 47.65 56.30
N SER A 65 -29.59 46.46 56.90
CA SER A 65 -28.91 46.16 58.16
C SER A 65 -28.25 44.79 58.10
N GLY A 66 -27.25 44.54 58.94
CA GLY A 66 -26.57 43.24 58.95
C GLY A 66 -26.32 42.67 60.33
N VAL A 67 -26.14 41.35 60.36
CA VAL A 67 -25.78 40.59 61.55
C VAL A 67 -24.58 39.69 61.27
N ASP A 68 -23.72 39.54 62.27
CA ASP A 68 -22.61 38.59 62.24
C ASP A 68 -22.29 38.13 63.67
N LEU A 69 -21.71 36.95 63.82
CA LEU A 69 -21.24 36.42 65.11
C LEU A 69 -19.83 36.92 65.44
N ASP A 70 -19.02 37.29 64.45
CA ASP A 70 -17.65 37.76 64.65
C ASP A 70 -17.61 39.27 64.93
N GLU A 71 -17.48 39.60 66.20
CA GLU A 71 -17.28 40.97 66.69
C GLU A 71 -16.12 41.71 65.99
N GLY A 72 -15.07 40.98 65.62
CA GLY A 72 -13.89 41.52 64.94
C GLY A 72 -14.14 41.91 63.48
N MET A 73 -15.11 41.27 62.82
CA MET A 73 -15.57 41.67 61.49
C MET A 73 -16.45 42.92 61.57
N LEU A 74 -17.34 42.96 62.56
CA LEU A 74 -18.27 44.07 62.78
C LEU A 74 -17.56 45.36 63.20
N GLU A 75 -16.36 45.30 63.77
CA GLU A 75 -15.57 46.48 64.12
C GLU A 75 -15.36 47.40 62.89
N ALA A 76 -14.98 46.84 61.74
CA ALA A 76 -14.81 47.60 60.50
C ALA A 76 -16.12 48.21 60.00
N CYS A 77 -17.24 47.49 60.14
CA CYS A 77 -18.56 47.99 59.79
C CYS A 77 -18.97 49.19 60.66
N ARG A 78 -18.69 49.12 61.96
CA ARG A 78 -19.01 50.21 62.90
C ARG A 78 -18.14 51.44 62.70
N GLU A 79 -16.87 51.27 62.35
CA GLU A 79 -15.99 52.39 61.96
C GLU A 79 -16.53 53.15 60.75
N LEU A 80 -17.20 52.45 59.83
CA LEU A 80 -17.87 53.02 58.67
C LEU A 80 -19.29 53.54 58.96
N GLY A 81 -19.78 53.40 60.20
CA GLY A 81 -21.14 53.78 60.59
C GLY A 81 -22.23 52.91 59.99
N LEU A 82 -21.91 51.67 59.57
CA LEU A 82 -22.88 50.74 59.02
C LEU A 82 -23.81 50.18 60.12
N PRO A 83 -25.11 50.00 59.84
CA PRO A 83 -26.10 49.48 60.77
C PRO A 83 -25.93 47.96 60.97
N VAL A 84 -25.00 47.57 61.83
CA VAL A 84 -24.70 46.17 62.15
C VAL A 84 -24.93 45.86 63.63
N ARG A 85 -25.29 44.62 63.94
CA ARG A 85 -25.34 44.09 65.31
C ARG A 85 -24.73 42.70 65.41
N THR A 86 -24.16 42.39 66.57
CA THR A 86 -23.65 41.05 66.88
C THR A 86 -24.80 40.15 67.24
N ASP A 87 -25.13 39.18 66.38
CA ASP A 87 -26.27 38.27 66.57
C ASP A 87 -26.10 37.01 65.73
N ASP A 88 -26.76 35.93 66.15
CA ASP A 88 -26.87 34.71 65.34
C ASP A 88 -27.87 34.94 64.20
N ALA A 89 -27.53 34.47 62.99
CA ALA A 89 -28.34 34.69 61.78
C ALA A 89 -29.79 34.18 61.93
N LEU A 90 -29.97 32.97 62.49
CA LEU A 90 -31.30 32.38 62.67
C LEU A 90 -32.07 33.11 63.79
N ASN A 91 -31.40 33.44 64.89
CA ASN A 91 -31.99 34.22 65.97
C ASN A 91 -32.46 35.61 65.50
N ALA A 92 -31.64 36.29 64.70
CA ALA A 92 -31.96 37.59 64.13
C ALA A 92 -33.23 37.54 63.26
N LEU A 93 -33.38 36.51 62.43
CA LEU A 93 -34.59 36.31 61.61
C LEU A 93 -35.83 36.01 62.47
N ARG A 94 -35.70 35.17 63.50
CA ARG A 94 -36.80 34.81 64.42
C ARG A 94 -37.40 36.01 65.17
N GLN A 95 -36.60 37.04 65.43
CA GLN A 95 -37.05 38.25 66.13
C GLN A 95 -37.80 39.22 65.21
N LEU A 96 -37.72 39.05 63.89
CA LEU A 96 -38.38 39.92 62.93
C LEU A 96 -39.83 39.50 62.68
N PRO A 97 -40.74 40.46 62.45
CA PRO A 97 -42.12 40.15 62.12
C PRO A 97 -42.24 39.51 60.73
N ASP A 98 -43.34 38.78 60.53
CA ASP A 98 -43.72 38.25 59.22
C ASP A 98 -43.81 39.38 58.19
N ALA A 99 -43.39 39.10 56.95
CA ALA A 99 -43.46 40.06 55.84
C ALA A 99 -42.96 41.46 56.20
N SER A 100 -41.75 41.55 56.76
CA SER A 100 -41.09 42.78 57.18
C SER A 100 -39.90 43.18 56.31
N LEU A 101 -39.31 42.23 55.58
CA LEU A 101 -38.13 42.45 54.73
C LEU A 101 -38.46 42.28 53.25
N ILE A 102 -37.77 42.99 52.38
CA ILE A 102 -37.82 42.76 50.93
C ILE A 102 -36.75 41.76 50.48
N ALA A 103 -35.64 41.70 51.20
CA ALA A 103 -34.60 40.73 50.92
C ALA A 103 -33.91 40.24 52.20
N VAL A 104 -33.52 38.98 52.18
CA VAL A 104 -32.57 38.37 53.10
C VAL A 104 -31.40 37.90 52.25
N THR A 105 -30.20 38.40 52.54
CA THR A 105 -28.99 38.05 51.80
C THR A 105 -28.00 37.35 52.71
N GLY A 106 -27.17 36.47 52.16
CA GLY A 106 -26.09 35.83 52.88
C GLY A 106 -25.00 35.39 51.91
N PHE A 107 -23.83 36.00 52.00
CA PHE A 107 -22.71 35.75 51.10
C PHE A 107 -21.60 35.03 51.84
N HIS A 108 -21.28 33.81 51.42
CA HIS A 108 -20.32 32.94 52.09
C HIS A 108 -20.67 32.65 53.55
N ILE A 109 -21.95 32.33 53.80
CA ILE A 109 -22.44 31.94 55.13
C ILE A 109 -22.98 30.51 55.15
N ALA A 110 -23.61 30.05 54.07
CA ALA A 110 -24.31 28.78 54.03
C ALA A 110 -23.37 27.59 54.28
N GLU A 111 -22.12 27.69 53.82
CA GLU A 111 -21.06 26.70 53.99
C GLU A 111 -20.54 26.58 55.43
N HIS A 112 -20.77 27.58 56.28
CA HIS A 112 -20.34 27.60 57.69
C HIS A 112 -21.45 27.12 58.65
N ILE A 113 -22.68 26.92 58.15
CA ILE A 113 -23.84 26.59 58.98
C ILE A 113 -24.19 25.10 58.84
N PRO A 114 -24.44 24.38 59.95
CA PRO A 114 -24.98 23.02 59.88
C PRO A 114 -26.29 22.99 59.09
N PHE A 115 -26.45 22.05 58.16
CA PHE A 115 -27.60 22.02 57.25
C PHE A 115 -28.97 22.07 57.94
N THR A 116 -29.13 21.50 59.15
CA THR A 116 -30.39 21.60 59.91
C THR A 116 -30.73 23.05 60.29
N VAL A 117 -29.72 23.84 60.65
CA VAL A 117 -29.86 25.26 60.97
C VAL A 117 -30.09 26.07 59.69
N LEU A 118 -29.38 25.73 58.59
CA LEU A 118 -29.61 26.34 57.28
C LEU A 118 -31.05 26.12 56.80
N GLU A 119 -31.58 24.91 56.98
CA GLU A 119 -32.97 24.58 56.65
C GLU A 119 -33.96 25.46 57.44
N GLU A 120 -33.74 25.64 58.74
CA GLU A 120 -34.54 26.54 59.58
C GLU A 120 -34.40 28.02 59.14
N MET A 121 -33.18 28.45 58.81
CA MET A 121 -32.88 29.81 58.34
C MET A 121 -33.62 30.15 57.04
N VAL A 122 -33.66 29.23 56.08
CA VAL A 122 -34.42 29.40 54.83
C VAL A 122 -35.93 29.49 55.12
N GLY A 123 -36.43 28.72 56.08
CA GLY A 123 -37.83 28.81 56.53
C GLY A 123 -38.18 30.16 57.17
N GLU A 124 -37.32 30.66 58.06
CA GLU A 124 -37.50 31.96 58.68
C GLU A 124 -37.35 33.11 57.67
N ALA A 125 -36.41 33.00 56.71
CA ALA A 125 -36.31 33.93 55.60
C ALA A 125 -37.61 33.99 54.80
N MET A 126 -38.20 32.83 54.44
CA MET A 126 -39.49 32.77 53.76
C MET A 126 -40.61 33.45 54.58
N ARG A 127 -40.61 33.32 55.90
CA ARG A 127 -41.60 33.96 56.79
C ARG A 127 -41.48 35.49 56.78
N VAL A 128 -40.26 36.01 57.00
CA VAL A 128 -40.03 37.45 57.15
C VAL A 128 -40.08 38.22 55.83
N LEU A 129 -39.94 37.56 54.68
CA LEU A 129 -40.00 38.22 53.38
C LEU A 129 -41.42 38.69 53.01
N GLN A 130 -41.52 39.87 52.41
CA GLN A 130 -42.72 40.37 51.74
C GLN A 130 -43.07 39.50 50.53
N PRO A 131 -44.33 39.50 50.04
CA PRO A 131 -44.66 38.90 48.75
C PRO A 131 -43.73 39.41 47.64
N GLY A 132 -43.12 38.50 46.88
CA GLY A 132 -42.14 38.84 45.83
C GLY A 132 -40.73 39.13 46.35
N GLY A 133 -40.54 39.17 47.66
CA GLY A 133 -39.23 39.34 48.31
C GLY A 133 -38.28 38.18 48.02
N LEU A 134 -36.99 38.44 48.22
CA LEU A 134 -35.91 37.59 47.74
C LEU A 134 -35.04 37.03 48.89
N LEU A 135 -34.72 35.76 48.82
CA LEU A 135 -33.61 35.16 49.55
C LEU A 135 -32.44 34.99 48.56
N ILE A 136 -31.27 35.52 48.90
CA ILE A 136 -30.04 35.40 48.10
C ILE A 136 -28.98 34.74 48.96
N LEU A 137 -28.51 33.56 48.56
CA LEU A 137 -27.42 32.85 49.24
C LEU A 137 -26.31 32.53 48.24
N GLU A 138 -25.11 33.10 48.44
CA GLU A 138 -23.90 32.81 47.66
C GLU A 138 -22.96 31.92 48.46
N THR A 139 -22.39 30.91 47.82
CA THR A 139 -21.48 29.95 48.46
C THR A 139 -20.54 29.31 47.42
N PRO A 140 -19.39 28.75 47.82
CA PRO A 140 -18.47 28.10 46.91
C PRO A 140 -19.12 26.97 46.11
N ASN A 141 -18.81 26.93 44.82
CA ASN A 141 -19.39 25.99 43.89
C ASN A 141 -18.65 24.66 43.88
N ALA A 142 -19.27 23.64 44.47
CA ALA A 142 -18.76 22.27 44.46
C ALA A 142 -18.71 21.63 43.05
N GLU A 143 -19.38 22.23 42.05
CA GLU A 143 -19.28 21.82 40.64
C GLU A 143 -17.92 22.16 40.03
N ASN A 144 -17.23 23.20 40.52
CA ASN A 144 -15.85 23.46 40.16
C ASN A 144 -14.97 22.42 40.88
N VAL A 145 -14.28 21.56 40.13
CA VAL A 145 -13.53 20.43 40.68
C VAL A 145 -12.43 20.91 41.63
N VAL A 146 -11.74 22.00 41.30
CA VAL A 146 -10.67 22.55 42.15
C VAL A 146 -11.25 23.13 43.44
N VAL A 147 -12.40 23.80 43.35
CA VAL A 147 -13.10 24.33 44.54
C VAL A 147 -13.56 23.19 45.43
N GLY A 148 -14.34 22.26 44.90
CA GLY A 148 -14.95 21.16 45.65
C GLY A 148 -13.97 20.14 46.23
N THR A 149 -12.74 20.03 45.70
CA THR A 149 -11.74 19.06 46.16
C THR A 149 -10.58 19.65 46.95
N ASN A 150 -10.30 20.95 46.80
CA ASN A 150 -9.15 21.59 47.44
C ASN A 150 -9.53 22.93 48.09
N ASN A 151 -9.94 23.94 47.33
CA ASN A 151 -10.09 25.30 47.87
C ASN A 151 -11.14 25.39 48.98
N PHE A 152 -12.20 24.59 48.89
CA PHE A 152 -13.21 24.51 49.94
C PHE A 152 -12.61 24.10 51.29
N PHE A 153 -11.62 23.21 51.32
CA PHE A 153 -11.03 22.71 52.57
C PHE A 153 -9.87 23.58 53.08
N VAL A 154 -9.54 24.66 52.37
CA VAL A 154 -8.52 25.63 52.82
C VAL A 154 -9.02 26.45 54.01
N ASP A 155 -10.33 26.72 54.06
CA ASP A 155 -10.98 27.25 55.27
C ASP A 155 -11.43 26.09 56.18
N PRO A 156 -10.86 25.94 57.39
CA PRO A 156 -11.22 24.87 58.31
C PRO A 156 -12.58 25.08 59.00
N THR A 157 -13.23 26.23 58.81
CA THR A 157 -14.53 26.55 59.42
C THR A 157 -15.72 26.15 58.55
N HIS A 158 -15.49 25.74 57.31
CA HIS A 158 -16.54 25.19 56.46
C HIS A 158 -17.03 23.83 56.98
N ASP A 159 -18.35 23.62 57.00
CA ASP A 159 -19.00 22.34 57.38
C ASP A 159 -18.90 21.32 56.24
N ARG A 160 -19.50 21.63 55.08
CA ARG A 160 -19.53 20.75 53.91
C ARG A 160 -19.85 21.51 52.62
N PRO A 161 -19.35 21.04 51.46
CA PRO A 161 -19.76 21.58 50.18
C PRO A 161 -21.27 21.38 49.98
N ILE A 162 -21.96 22.42 49.51
CA ILE A 162 -23.39 22.37 49.23
C ILE A 162 -23.55 22.40 47.70
N PRO A 163 -24.06 21.33 47.07
CA PRO A 163 -24.37 21.36 45.65
C PRO A 163 -25.50 22.36 45.37
N SER A 164 -25.40 23.10 44.26
CA SER A 164 -26.42 24.08 43.85
C SER A 164 -27.83 23.47 43.73
N LEU A 165 -27.92 22.21 43.27
CA LEU A 165 -29.17 21.45 43.22
C LEU A 165 -29.82 21.30 44.60
N LEU A 166 -29.04 21.04 45.65
CA LEU A 166 -29.55 20.86 47.01
C LEU A 166 -30.06 22.20 47.58
N LEU A 167 -29.30 23.29 47.40
CA LEU A 167 -29.70 24.60 47.90
C LEU A 167 -30.92 25.15 47.16
N SER A 168 -30.99 24.99 45.84
CA SER A 168 -32.17 25.34 45.04
C SER A 168 -33.39 24.55 45.51
N PHE A 169 -33.27 23.22 45.62
CA PHE A 169 -34.36 22.37 46.10
C PHE A 169 -34.83 22.73 47.51
N LEU A 170 -33.92 23.07 48.42
CA LEU A 170 -34.26 23.51 49.77
C LEU A 170 -35.19 24.73 49.74
N THR A 171 -34.90 25.73 48.88
CA THR A 171 -35.76 26.91 48.75
C THR A 171 -37.15 26.54 48.19
N GLU A 172 -37.22 25.69 47.18
CA GLU A 172 -38.49 25.21 46.63
C GLU A 172 -39.30 24.43 47.67
N PHE A 173 -38.63 23.55 48.43
CA PHE A 173 -39.24 22.76 49.50
C PHE A 173 -39.82 23.62 50.63
N LYS A 174 -39.18 24.77 50.93
CA LYS A 174 -39.69 25.74 51.92
C LYS A 174 -40.80 26.64 51.39
N GLY A 175 -41.17 26.51 50.12
CA GLY A 175 -42.34 27.17 49.54
C GLY A 175 -42.04 28.46 48.77
N PHE A 176 -40.79 28.73 48.42
CA PHE A 176 -40.47 29.77 47.45
C PHE A 176 -41.09 29.42 46.08
N ALA A 177 -41.59 30.43 45.36
CA ALA A 177 -42.33 30.23 44.11
C ALA A 177 -41.42 29.86 42.93
N ARG A 178 -40.20 30.41 42.92
CA ARG A 178 -39.15 30.06 41.97
C ARG A 178 -37.77 30.25 42.60
N SER A 179 -36.82 29.50 42.08
CA SER A 179 -35.41 29.54 42.49
C SER A 179 -34.53 29.64 41.24
N LYS A 180 -33.53 30.51 41.29
CA LYS A 180 -32.57 30.71 40.20
C LYS A 180 -31.16 30.48 40.72
N VAL A 181 -30.43 29.59 40.06
CA VAL A 181 -29.00 29.40 40.29
C VAL A 181 -28.22 30.34 39.39
N LEU A 182 -27.37 31.18 40.00
CA LEU A 182 -26.41 32.04 39.32
C LEU A 182 -25.04 31.42 39.53
N ARG A 183 -24.34 31.09 38.44
CA ARG A 183 -22.93 30.72 38.49
C ARG A 183 -22.11 31.99 38.29
N LEU A 184 -21.05 32.16 39.08
CA LEU A 184 -20.41 33.45 39.24
C LEU A 184 -18.86 33.36 39.30
N GLN A 185 -18.21 34.51 39.04
CA GLN A 185 -16.77 34.77 39.18
C GLN A 185 -15.80 33.87 38.38
N GLU A 186 -16.25 33.21 37.32
CA GLU A 186 -15.36 32.57 36.34
C GLU A 186 -14.55 33.61 35.55
N ALA A 187 -13.49 33.13 34.88
CA ALA A 187 -12.71 33.95 33.96
C ALA A 187 -13.59 34.40 32.76
N PRO A 188 -13.64 35.70 32.41
CA PRO A 188 -14.54 36.20 31.37
C PRO A 188 -14.35 35.56 30.00
N ASP A 189 -13.12 35.16 29.64
CA ASP A 189 -12.79 34.54 28.36
C ASP A 189 -13.38 33.12 28.21
N LEU A 190 -13.75 32.47 29.32
CA LEU A 190 -14.41 31.16 29.27
C LEU A 190 -15.84 31.24 28.73
N ARG A 191 -16.47 32.42 28.80
CA ARG A 191 -17.79 32.67 28.20
C ARG A 191 -17.73 32.80 26.68
N GLU A 192 -16.56 33.05 26.10
CA GLU A 192 -16.41 33.24 24.66
C GLU A 192 -16.53 31.89 23.93
N PRO A 193 -17.49 31.71 23.00
CA PRO A 193 -17.69 30.42 22.32
C PRO A 193 -16.46 29.93 21.55
N GLU A 194 -15.69 30.85 20.98
CA GLU A 194 -14.52 30.54 20.14
C GLU A 194 -13.26 30.20 20.95
N ARG A 195 -13.27 30.41 22.27
CA ARG A 195 -12.14 30.10 23.14
C ARG A 195 -11.82 28.62 23.07
N LYS A 196 -10.58 28.30 22.67
CA LYS A 196 -10.07 26.93 22.70
C LYS A 196 -9.84 26.48 24.14
N LEU A 197 -10.67 25.54 24.58
CA LEU A 197 -10.57 24.95 25.91
C LEU A 197 -9.51 23.84 25.96
N GLY A 198 -8.81 23.77 27.08
CA GLY A 198 -8.03 22.64 27.53
C GLY A 198 -8.69 21.94 28.72
N VAL A 199 -8.12 20.80 29.12
CA VAL A 199 -8.63 20.02 30.26
C VAL A 199 -8.67 20.82 31.56
N MET A 200 -7.68 21.71 31.79
CA MET A 200 -7.66 22.54 32.98
C MET A 200 -8.78 23.58 33.00
N ASP A 201 -9.20 24.07 31.83
CA ASP A 201 -10.34 24.97 31.74
C ASP A 201 -11.62 24.23 32.14
N VAL A 202 -11.77 22.96 31.77
CA VAL A 202 -12.91 22.13 32.21
C VAL A 202 -12.87 21.88 33.72
N LEU A 203 -11.71 21.51 34.28
CA LEU A 203 -11.61 21.14 35.70
C LEU A 203 -11.68 22.34 36.65
N ALA A 204 -11.11 23.48 36.26
CA ALA A 204 -10.93 24.65 37.14
C ALA A 204 -11.69 25.89 36.68
N GLY A 205 -12.19 25.90 35.44
CA GLY A 205 -12.82 27.08 34.81
C GLY A 205 -14.34 27.17 35.01
N THR A 206 -15.00 26.12 35.51
CA THR A 206 -16.37 26.24 36.03
C THR A 206 -16.44 27.39 37.02
N SER A 207 -17.52 28.16 37.03
CA SER A 207 -17.71 29.24 37.99
C SER A 207 -17.38 28.82 39.43
N PRO A 208 -16.41 29.47 40.10
CA PRO A 208 -15.92 29.04 41.41
C PRO A 208 -16.94 29.23 42.53
N ASP A 209 -17.86 30.18 42.40
CA ASP A 209 -18.98 30.35 43.33
C ASP A 209 -20.31 30.26 42.58
N TYR A 210 -21.38 29.99 43.33
CA TYR A 210 -22.73 30.11 42.83
C TYR A 210 -23.62 30.77 43.88
N ALA A 211 -24.72 31.35 43.42
CA ALA A 211 -25.77 31.83 44.29
C ALA A 211 -27.12 31.24 43.93
N VAL A 212 -27.97 31.10 44.95
CA VAL A 212 -29.38 30.79 44.80
C VAL A 212 -30.16 32.05 45.14
N VAL A 213 -30.90 32.55 44.15
CA VAL A 213 -31.87 33.64 44.30
C VAL A 213 -33.26 33.03 44.28
N ALA A 214 -33.91 32.96 45.43
CA ALA A 214 -35.24 32.41 45.60
C ALA A 214 -36.26 33.51 45.84
N GLN A 215 -37.38 33.47 45.12
CA GLN A 215 -38.42 34.48 45.18
C GLN A 215 -39.69 33.97 45.83
N LYS A 216 -40.19 34.71 46.83
CA LYS A 216 -41.45 34.42 47.52
C LYS A 216 -42.63 34.67 46.59
N GLN A 217 -43.69 33.85 46.71
CA GLN A 217 -44.90 34.00 45.90
C GLN A 217 -45.49 35.42 46.00
N ALA A 218 -45.88 35.96 44.85
CA ALA A 218 -46.57 37.23 44.70
C ALA A 218 -47.62 37.13 43.57
N PRO A 219 -48.46 38.16 43.38
CA PRO A 219 -49.24 38.33 42.16
C PRO A 219 -48.37 38.29 40.89
N ALA A 220 -48.93 37.82 39.78
CA ALA A 220 -48.17 37.57 38.55
C ALA A 220 -47.55 38.83 37.94
N ASP A 221 -48.21 39.98 38.06
CA ASP A 221 -47.72 41.29 37.66
C ASP A 221 -46.48 41.73 38.44
N VAL A 222 -46.44 41.42 39.74
CA VAL A 222 -45.26 41.66 40.58
C VAL A 222 -44.10 40.77 40.16
N LEU A 223 -44.36 39.47 39.96
CA LEU A 223 -43.31 38.52 39.56
C LEU A 223 -42.73 38.83 38.16
N ALA A 224 -43.57 39.32 37.24
CA ALA A 224 -43.14 39.67 35.88
C ALA A 224 -42.06 40.77 35.84
N ALA A 225 -42.03 41.66 36.85
CA ALA A 225 -41.01 42.71 36.95
C ALA A 225 -39.58 42.16 37.14
N PHE A 226 -39.43 40.89 37.52
CA PHE A 226 -38.15 40.23 37.74
C PHE A 226 -37.81 39.23 36.64
N ASP A 227 -38.61 39.10 35.59
CA ASP A 227 -38.38 38.07 34.57
C ASP A 227 -37.03 38.26 33.86
N ALA A 228 -36.64 39.50 33.55
CA ALA A 228 -35.36 39.79 32.91
C ALA A 228 -34.14 39.21 33.68
N PRO A 229 -33.92 39.51 34.97
CA PRO A 229 -32.81 38.91 35.71
C PRO A 229 -32.98 37.41 35.95
N PHE A 230 -34.20 36.86 36.01
CA PHE A 230 -34.44 35.41 36.16
C PHE A 230 -34.23 34.61 34.87
N GLU A 231 -34.47 35.19 33.70
CA GLU A 231 -34.29 34.55 32.39
C GLU A 231 -32.83 34.58 31.92
N GLN A 232 -32.05 35.56 32.38
CA GLN A 232 -30.64 35.69 32.04
C GLN A 232 -29.84 34.42 32.40
N VAL A 233 -28.89 34.06 31.53
CA VAL A 233 -27.91 32.99 31.77
C VAL A 233 -26.72 33.57 32.52
N TYR A 234 -26.32 32.89 33.61
CA TYR A 234 -25.23 33.31 34.48
C TYR A 234 -24.18 32.22 34.57
N GLY A 235 -22.93 32.64 34.44
CA GLY A 235 -21.77 31.81 34.66
C GLY A 235 -21.59 30.71 33.64
N VAL A 236 -20.72 29.78 34.00
CA VAL A 236 -20.34 28.65 33.15
C VAL A 236 -20.39 27.37 33.98
N ALA A 237 -21.09 26.37 33.46
CA ALA A 237 -21.25 25.06 34.08
C ALA A 237 -20.14 24.08 33.65
N LEU A 238 -19.91 23.04 34.46
CA LEU A 238 -18.89 22.02 34.19
C LEU A 238 -19.25 21.19 32.96
N ASP A 239 -20.51 20.80 32.83
CA ASP A 239 -21.02 20.02 31.71
C ASP A 239 -20.94 20.80 30.38
N GLU A 240 -21.21 22.11 30.42
CA GLU A 240 -21.02 23.00 29.28
C GLU A 240 -19.56 23.02 28.81
N LEU A 241 -18.60 23.23 29.73
CA LEU A 241 -17.17 23.23 29.40
C LEU A 241 -16.70 21.87 28.90
N ALA A 242 -17.14 20.79 29.53
CA ALA A 242 -16.82 19.43 29.11
C ALA A 242 -17.33 19.16 27.69
N SER A 243 -18.59 19.50 27.39
CA SER A 243 -19.17 19.33 26.07
C SER A 243 -18.43 20.14 25.00
N ARG A 244 -18.10 21.41 25.29
CA ARG A 244 -17.33 22.26 24.37
C ARG A 244 -15.92 21.70 24.12
N TYR A 245 -15.28 21.18 25.16
CA TYR A 245 -13.97 20.52 25.03
C TYR A 245 -14.05 19.26 24.17
N ASP A 246 -15.04 18.40 24.39
CA ASP A 246 -15.25 17.17 23.63
C ASP A 246 -15.53 17.46 22.15
N GLN A 247 -16.42 18.43 21.86
CA GLN A 247 -16.69 18.87 20.49
C GLN A 247 -15.43 19.41 19.80
N ALA A 248 -14.63 20.20 20.53
CA ALA A 248 -13.37 20.72 20.00
C ALA A 248 -12.33 19.61 19.76
N LEU A 249 -12.32 18.57 20.59
CA LEU A 249 -11.45 17.40 20.43
C LEU A 249 -11.87 16.57 19.22
N GLU A 250 -13.16 16.26 19.09
CA GLU A 250 -13.72 15.53 17.95
C GLU A 250 -13.47 16.28 16.63
N GLY A 251 -13.65 17.60 16.61
CA GLY A 251 -13.34 18.43 15.45
C GLY A 251 -11.87 18.37 15.02
N ARG A 252 -10.93 18.34 15.99
CA ARG A 252 -9.49 18.18 15.70
C ARG A 252 -9.17 16.79 15.16
N LEU A 253 -9.76 15.75 15.72
CA LEU A 253 -9.59 14.37 15.25
C LEU A 253 -10.11 14.21 13.82
N ASN A 254 -11.32 14.68 13.53
CA ASN A 254 -11.88 14.66 12.18
C ASN A 254 -11.01 15.43 11.17
N THR A 255 -10.44 16.56 11.59
CA THR A 255 -9.51 17.33 10.74
C THR A 255 -8.25 16.53 10.42
N LEU A 256 -7.65 15.87 11.42
CA LEU A 256 -6.49 15.02 11.24
C LEU A 256 -6.80 13.80 10.35
N GLU A 257 -7.94 13.14 10.56
CA GLU A 257 -8.38 12.02 9.73
C GLU A 257 -8.54 12.42 8.27
N ASN A 258 -9.16 13.58 8.01
CA ASN A 258 -9.31 14.11 6.65
C ASN A 258 -7.97 14.47 6.00
N GLN A 259 -7.04 15.07 6.78
CA GLN A 259 -5.69 15.36 6.31
C GLN A 259 -4.93 14.07 5.96
N MET A 260 -4.95 13.08 6.84
CA MET A 260 -4.33 11.77 6.60
C MET A 260 -4.95 11.05 5.39
N ALA A 261 -6.27 11.07 5.26
CA ALA A 261 -6.96 10.48 4.12
C ALA A 261 -6.55 11.13 2.79
N THR A 262 -6.41 12.47 2.80
CA THR A 262 -5.95 13.24 1.63
C THR A 262 -4.50 12.90 1.29
N GLU A 263 -3.59 12.90 2.27
CA GLU A 263 -2.18 12.53 2.07
C GLU A 263 -2.02 11.10 1.54
N VAL A 264 -2.76 10.14 2.09
CA VAL A 264 -2.74 8.74 1.61
C VAL A 264 -3.29 8.66 0.20
N HIS A 265 -4.36 9.39 -0.13
CA HIS A 265 -4.91 9.43 -1.47
C HIS A 265 -3.89 9.97 -2.48
N ASP A 266 -3.23 11.08 -2.16
CA ASP A 266 -2.21 11.71 -2.99
C ASP A 266 -0.99 10.78 -3.19
N LEU A 267 -0.53 10.12 -2.12
CA LEU A 267 0.57 9.16 -2.19
C LEU A 267 0.20 7.97 -3.10
N LEU A 268 -0.99 7.39 -2.92
CA LEU A 268 -1.49 6.31 -3.79
C LEU A 268 -1.64 6.78 -5.25
N GLY A 269 -2.08 8.01 -5.47
CA GLY A 269 -2.14 8.64 -6.79
C GLY A 269 -0.77 8.73 -7.45
N SER A 270 0.23 9.23 -6.72
CA SER A 270 1.61 9.36 -7.21
C SER A 270 2.25 8.01 -7.53
N LEU A 271 2.07 7.00 -6.67
CA LEU A 271 2.56 5.63 -6.89
C LEU A 271 1.91 4.99 -8.12
N LYS A 272 0.60 5.18 -8.32
CA LYS A 272 -0.09 4.70 -9.52
C LYS A 272 0.43 5.36 -10.79
N ALA A 273 0.69 6.67 -10.74
CA ALA A 273 1.27 7.40 -11.87
C ALA A 273 2.68 6.90 -12.21
N GLU A 274 3.54 6.72 -11.22
CA GLU A 274 4.89 6.16 -11.41
C GLU A 274 4.84 4.74 -11.98
N GLN A 275 3.94 3.88 -11.47
CA GLN A 275 3.76 2.54 -12.00
C GLN A 275 3.26 2.56 -13.45
N ALA A 276 2.32 3.43 -13.80
CA ALA A 276 1.83 3.57 -15.16
C ALA A 276 2.95 4.02 -16.12
N GLU A 277 3.79 4.98 -15.70
CA GLU A 277 4.94 5.43 -16.48
C GLU A 277 5.97 4.30 -16.69
N ARG A 278 6.29 3.53 -15.63
CA ARG A 278 7.18 2.36 -15.74
C ARG A 278 6.64 1.31 -16.69
N VAL A 279 5.32 1.04 -16.66
CA VAL A 279 4.68 0.09 -17.58
C VAL A 279 4.79 0.61 -19.02
N GLN A 280 4.51 1.89 -19.27
CA GLN A 280 4.65 2.48 -20.60
C GLN A 280 6.08 2.41 -21.15
N LEU A 281 7.08 2.68 -20.31
CA LEU A 281 8.50 2.56 -20.70
C LEU A 281 8.87 1.11 -21.03
N LEU A 282 8.40 0.14 -20.26
CA LEU A 282 8.59 -1.29 -20.54
C LEU A 282 7.92 -1.69 -21.85
N GLU A 283 6.66 -1.28 -22.07
CA GLU A 283 5.93 -1.56 -23.31
C GLU A 283 6.62 -0.96 -24.54
N ALA A 284 7.12 0.27 -24.44
CA ALA A 284 7.89 0.92 -25.49
C ALA A 284 9.20 0.16 -25.79
N GLY A 285 9.92 -0.28 -24.74
CA GLY A 285 11.13 -1.09 -24.88
C GLY A 285 10.86 -2.45 -25.55
N PHE A 286 9.78 -3.13 -25.16
CA PHE A 286 9.36 -4.38 -25.80
C PHE A 286 8.93 -4.18 -27.26
N ALA A 287 8.25 -3.08 -27.58
CA ALA A 287 7.86 -2.76 -28.94
C ALA A 287 9.09 -2.54 -29.84
N GLN A 288 10.09 -1.81 -29.36
CA GLN A 288 11.34 -1.57 -30.07
C GLN A 288 12.14 -2.86 -30.30
N GLU A 289 12.26 -3.71 -29.28
CA GLU A 289 12.96 -4.99 -29.43
C GLU A 289 12.22 -5.93 -30.40
N ARG A 290 10.88 -5.94 -30.35
CA ARG A 290 10.07 -6.70 -31.31
C ARG A 290 10.30 -6.23 -32.75
N GLU A 291 10.37 -4.91 -32.98
CA GLU A 291 10.65 -4.35 -34.30
C GLU A 291 12.06 -4.72 -34.78
N ARG A 292 13.06 -4.66 -33.90
CA ARG A 292 14.43 -5.08 -34.20
C ARG A 292 14.51 -6.57 -34.57
N LEU A 293 13.88 -7.44 -33.80
CA LEU A 293 13.85 -8.88 -34.07
C LEU A 293 13.10 -9.18 -35.37
N GLN A 294 12.02 -8.45 -35.67
CA GLN A 294 11.29 -8.57 -36.93
C GLN A 294 12.18 -8.19 -38.12
N ALA A 295 12.89 -7.06 -38.03
CA ALA A 295 13.82 -6.64 -39.08
C ALA A 295 14.98 -7.63 -39.29
N GLN A 296 15.51 -8.22 -38.21
CA GLN A 296 16.51 -9.30 -38.30
C GLN A 296 15.95 -10.53 -39.00
N LEU A 297 14.73 -10.95 -38.63
CA LEU A 297 14.07 -12.10 -39.24
C LEU A 297 13.82 -11.87 -40.73
N ASP A 298 13.40 -10.66 -41.12
CA ASP A 298 13.13 -10.33 -42.52
C ASP A 298 14.44 -10.28 -43.34
N ASN A 299 15.53 -9.76 -42.77
CA ASN A 299 16.85 -9.81 -43.42
C ASN A 299 17.36 -11.26 -43.60
N GLU A 300 17.20 -12.12 -42.58
CA GLU A 300 17.53 -13.55 -42.70
C GLU A 300 16.67 -14.25 -43.75
N ARG A 301 15.37 -13.90 -43.85
CA ARG A 301 14.48 -14.42 -44.90
C ARG A 301 14.93 -13.99 -46.29
N GLU A 302 15.31 -12.73 -46.48
CA GLU A 302 15.84 -12.23 -47.75
C GLU A 302 17.13 -12.95 -48.14
N HIS A 303 18.08 -13.09 -47.20
CA HIS A 303 19.30 -13.85 -47.43
C HIS A 303 19.02 -15.30 -47.81
N ALA A 304 18.10 -15.98 -47.12
CA ALA A 304 17.71 -17.35 -47.44
C ALA A 304 17.04 -17.46 -48.82
N GLN A 305 16.19 -16.49 -49.20
CA GLN A 305 15.58 -16.44 -50.52
C GLN A 305 16.61 -16.21 -51.63
N HIS A 306 17.57 -15.31 -51.42
CA HIS A 306 18.68 -15.09 -52.35
C HIS A 306 19.54 -16.34 -52.51
N ALA A 307 19.90 -17.00 -51.41
CA ALA A 307 20.66 -18.25 -51.44
C ALA A 307 19.90 -19.37 -52.18
N LEU A 308 18.59 -19.48 -51.95
CA LEU A 308 17.72 -20.42 -52.67
C LEU A 308 17.69 -20.11 -54.17
N ALA A 309 17.56 -18.85 -54.55
CA ALA A 309 17.55 -18.42 -55.95
C ALA A 309 18.89 -18.74 -56.64
N GLN A 310 20.02 -18.47 -55.98
CA GLN A 310 21.35 -18.83 -56.49
C GLN A 310 21.52 -20.34 -56.64
N ALA A 311 21.07 -21.14 -55.67
CA ALA A 311 21.11 -22.59 -55.76
C ALA A 311 20.27 -23.13 -56.92
N ARG A 312 19.09 -22.52 -57.18
CA ARG A 312 18.26 -22.85 -58.35
C ARG A 312 18.95 -22.53 -59.66
N GLU A 313 19.54 -21.34 -59.79
CA GLU A 313 20.26 -20.95 -61.01
C GLU A 313 21.46 -21.89 -61.27
N GLN A 314 22.19 -22.27 -60.21
CA GLN A 314 23.27 -23.25 -60.32
C GLN A 314 22.76 -24.62 -60.77
N ALA A 315 21.63 -25.09 -60.22
CA ALA A 315 21.02 -26.34 -60.63
C ALA A 315 20.59 -26.32 -62.10
N GLU A 316 19.99 -25.22 -62.56
CA GLU A 316 19.59 -25.04 -63.97
C GLU A 316 20.80 -25.02 -64.91
N ARG A 317 21.88 -24.32 -64.54
CA ARG A 317 23.14 -24.33 -65.31
C ARG A 317 23.74 -25.73 -65.41
N LEU A 318 23.83 -26.44 -64.30
CA LEU A 318 24.32 -27.83 -64.28
C LEU A 318 23.45 -28.74 -65.13
N GLN A 319 22.12 -28.56 -65.10
CA GLN A 319 21.20 -29.32 -65.93
C GLN A 319 21.40 -29.03 -67.42
N LEU A 320 21.64 -27.77 -67.80
CA LEU A 320 21.95 -27.39 -69.18
C LEU A 320 23.30 -27.98 -69.65
N GLU A 321 24.33 -27.91 -68.82
CA GLU A 321 25.64 -28.53 -69.09
C GLU A 321 25.50 -30.05 -69.27
N MET A 322 24.74 -30.71 -68.38
CA MET A 322 24.46 -32.13 -68.47
C MET A 322 23.73 -32.48 -69.76
N ASN A 323 22.70 -31.72 -70.15
CA ASN A 323 21.98 -31.91 -71.42
C ASN A 323 22.90 -31.73 -72.63
N THR A 324 23.79 -30.74 -72.59
CA THR A 324 24.77 -30.49 -73.65
C THR A 324 25.77 -31.65 -73.76
N SER A 325 26.25 -32.15 -72.62
CA SER A 325 27.13 -33.33 -72.55
C SER A 325 26.45 -34.59 -73.09
N LEU A 326 25.19 -34.82 -72.71
CA LEU A 326 24.37 -35.93 -73.23
C LEU A 326 24.15 -35.82 -74.74
N SER A 327 23.87 -34.62 -75.25
CA SER A 327 23.73 -34.37 -76.69
C SER A 327 25.04 -34.62 -77.45
N ASN A 328 26.17 -34.15 -76.90
CA ASN A 328 27.49 -34.43 -77.45
C ASN A 328 27.81 -35.93 -77.47
N ALA A 329 27.55 -36.63 -76.38
CA ALA A 329 27.71 -38.08 -76.30
C ALA A 329 26.84 -38.79 -77.35
N HIS A 330 25.59 -38.35 -77.51
CA HIS A 330 24.68 -38.86 -78.53
C HIS A 330 25.19 -38.60 -79.95
N HIS A 331 25.72 -37.41 -80.25
CA HIS A 331 26.33 -37.08 -81.53
C HIS A 331 27.51 -38.01 -81.85
N TRP A 332 28.40 -38.24 -80.88
CA TRP A 332 29.51 -39.17 -81.05
C TRP A 332 29.06 -40.61 -81.23
N TYR A 333 28.01 -41.04 -80.52
CA TYR A 333 27.41 -42.35 -80.69
C TYR A 333 26.83 -42.55 -82.10
N LEU A 334 26.05 -41.59 -82.61
CA LEU A 334 25.52 -41.62 -83.98
C LEU A 334 26.64 -41.64 -85.04
N ARG A 335 27.73 -40.92 -84.80
CA ARG A 335 28.89 -40.91 -85.70
C ARG A 335 29.61 -42.26 -85.70
N ALA A 336 29.74 -42.90 -84.54
CA ALA A 336 30.30 -44.24 -84.42
C ALA A 336 29.44 -45.28 -85.16
N THR A 337 28.12 -45.26 -84.97
CA THR A 337 27.21 -46.18 -85.67
C THR A 337 27.19 -45.96 -87.18
N ALA A 338 27.27 -44.71 -87.65
CA ALA A 338 27.40 -44.41 -89.08
C ALA A 338 28.72 -44.95 -89.67
N LEU A 339 29.84 -44.84 -88.94
CA LEU A 339 31.11 -45.42 -89.34
C LEU A 339 31.07 -46.96 -89.35
N GLU A 340 30.38 -47.59 -88.39
CA GLU A 340 30.14 -49.03 -88.37
C GLU A 340 29.31 -49.52 -89.56
N GLN A 341 28.26 -48.76 -89.93
CA GLN A 341 27.49 -49.02 -91.16
C GLN A 341 28.34 -48.87 -92.42
N GLN A 342 29.19 -47.84 -92.50
CA GLN A 342 30.12 -47.70 -93.63
C GLN A 342 31.11 -48.87 -93.69
N LEU A 343 31.64 -49.34 -92.56
CA LEU A 343 32.52 -50.50 -92.49
C LEU A 343 31.83 -51.79 -92.96
N THR A 344 30.59 -52.03 -92.53
CA THR A 344 29.82 -53.21 -92.96
C THR A 344 29.46 -53.15 -94.45
N THR A 345 29.18 -51.97 -94.99
CA THR A 345 28.93 -51.76 -96.43
C THR A 345 30.21 -51.94 -97.26
N PHE A 346 31.37 -51.51 -96.73
CA PHE A 346 32.68 -51.77 -97.34
C PHE A 346 33.05 -53.27 -97.33
N GLN A 347 32.71 -53.98 -96.25
CA GLN A 347 33.02 -55.40 -96.07
C GLN A 347 32.12 -56.33 -96.89
N SER A 348 30.92 -55.89 -97.31
CA SER A 348 29.98 -56.64 -98.15
C SER A 348 30.13 -56.42 -99.66
N SER A 349 31.03 -55.52 -100.09
CA SER A 349 31.35 -55.22 -101.50
C SER A 349 32.14 -56.33 -102.20
N THR A 350 31.78 -56.63 -103.45
CA THR A 350 32.35 -57.69 -104.31
C THR A 350 33.85 -57.54 -104.54
N VAL A 351 34.36 -56.31 -104.53
CA VAL A 351 35.80 -55.99 -104.68
C VAL A 351 36.57 -56.30 -103.38
N TRP A 352 35.94 -56.12 -102.22
CA TRP A 352 36.56 -56.39 -100.92
C TRP A 352 36.76 -57.89 -100.69
N ARG A 353 35.81 -58.74 -101.14
CA ARG A 353 35.88 -60.22 -101.04
C ARG A 353 36.93 -60.84 -101.99
N ALA A 354 37.19 -60.24 -103.15
CA ALA A 354 38.19 -60.74 -104.11
C ALA A 354 39.65 -60.42 -103.73
N THR A 355 39.88 -59.33 -102.99
CA THR A 355 41.24 -58.87 -102.60
C THR A 355 41.62 -59.23 -101.16
N THR A 356 40.72 -59.85 -100.40
CA THR A 356 40.95 -60.39 -99.05
C THR A 356 42.18 -61.30 -98.90
N PRO A 357 42.47 -62.26 -99.81
CA PRO A 357 43.65 -63.12 -99.66
C PRO A 357 44.97 -62.34 -99.87
N VAL A 358 45.00 -61.38 -100.80
CA VAL A 358 46.17 -60.53 -101.08
C VAL A 358 46.46 -59.54 -99.96
N ARG A 359 45.43 -59.02 -99.28
CA ARG A 359 45.58 -58.10 -98.13
C ARG A 359 45.92 -58.80 -96.83
N LYS A 360 45.50 -60.05 -96.62
CA LYS A 360 46.03 -60.89 -95.53
C LYS A 360 47.52 -61.19 -95.72
N LEU A 361 47.97 -61.41 -96.96
CA LEU A 361 49.39 -61.50 -97.32
C LEU A 361 50.14 -60.15 -97.13
N GLY A 362 49.53 -59.02 -97.50
CA GLY A 362 50.11 -57.68 -97.28
C GLY A 362 50.18 -57.26 -95.80
N HIS A 363 49.23 -57.68 -94.96
CA HIS A 363 49.25 -57.43 -93.52
C HIS A 363 50.31 -58.30 -92.81
N LEU A 364 50.59 -59.51 -93.32
CA LEU A 364 51.67 -60.39 -92.89
C LEU A 364 53.08 -59.85 -93.24
N VAL A 365 53.20 -59.08 -94.33
CA VAL A 365 54.46 -58.41 -94.73
C VAL A 365 54.67 -57.09 -93.99
N LYS A 366 53.61 -56.35 -93.65
CA LYS A 366 53.71 -55.04 -92.96
C LYS A 366 53.79 -55.13 -91.42
N HIS A 367 53.40 -56.25 -90.80
CA HIS A 367 53.42 -56.42 -89.33
C HIS A 367 54.06 -57.75 -88.90
N PRO A 368 55.39 -57.94 -89.08
CA PRO A 368 56.07 -59.21 -88.80
C PRO A 368 56.06 -59.63 -87.32
N ARG A 369 55.74 -58.72 -86.38
CA ARG A 369 55.70 -59.00 -84.94
C ARG A 369 54.42 -59.71 -84.46
N SER A 370 53.31 -59.69 -85.22
CA SER A 370 52.06 -60.39 -84.84
C SER A 370 51.91 -61.79 -85.47
N ALA A 371 52.68 -62.10 -86.52
CA ALA A 371 52.70 -63.44 -87.15
C ALA A 371 53.23 -64.53 -86.20
N ALA A 372 54.17 -64.18 -85.32
CA ALA A 372 54.77 -65.11 -84.35
C ALA A 372 53.80 -65.52 -83.23
N THR A 373 52.85 -64.68 -82.85
CA THR A 373 51.88 -64.95 -81.76
C THR A 373 50.66 -65.73 -82.26
N THR A 374 50.17 -65.47 -83.47
CA THR A 374 49.03 -66.22 -84.04
C THR A 374 49.40 -67.66 -84.40
N ALA A 375 50.61 -67.91 -84.94
CA ALA A 375 51.11 -69.26 -85.19
C ALA A 375 51.32 -70.06 -83.88
N LYS A 376 51.68 -69.38 -82.79
CA LYS A 376 51.88 -70.00 -81.46
C LYS A 376 50.57 -70.51 -80.84
N HIS A 377 49.44 -69.84 -81.10
CA HIS A 377 48.12 -70.23 -80.59
C HIS A 377 47.47 -71.38 -81.38
N THR A 378 47.63 -71.41 -82.71
CA THR A 378 47.15 -72.52 -83.54
C THR A 378 47.99 -73.79 -83.36
N LEU A 379 49.32 -73.68 -83.19
CA LEU A 379 50.15 -74.84 -82.83
C LEU A 379 49.80 -75.39 -81.44
N ARG A 380 49.48 -74.54 -80.44
CA ARG A 380 49.05 -74.98 -79.10
C ARG A 380 47.73 -75.74 -79.09
N ARG A 381 46.80 -75.45 -80.01
CA ARG A 381 45.53 -76.20 -80.15
C ARG A 381 45.69 -77.54 -80.85
N VAL A 382 46.64 -77.67 -81.77
CA VAL A 382 46.82 -78.89 -82.59
C VAL A 382 47.83 -79.88 -81.97
N ALA A 383 48.80 -79.40 -81.19
CA ALA A 383 49.86 -80.20 -80.58
C ALA A 383 49.37 -81.41 -79.73
N PRO A 384 48.30 -81.34 -78.92
CA PRO A 384 47.82 -82.50 -78.16
C PRO A 384 47.24 -83.59 -79.07
N HIS A 385 46.56 -83.21 -80.15
CA HIS A 385 45.97 -84.13 -81.12
C HIS A 385 47.02 -84.78 -82.02
N ALA A 386 48.06 -84.04 -82.41
CA ALA A 386 49.21 -84.59 -83.13
C ALA A 386 49.98 -85.62 -82.29
N ARG A 387 50.13 -85.37 -80.98
CA ARG A 387 50.77 -86.31 -80.04
C ARG A 387 49.97 -87.61 -79.87
N LEU A 388 48.64 -87.55 -79.76
CA LEU A 388 47.78 -88.73 -79.69
C LEU A 388 47.74 -89.52 -81.00
N TRP A 389 47.82 -88.84 -82.16
CA TRP A 389 47.91 -89.48 -83.47
C TRP A 389 49.22 -90.25 -83.66
N LEU A 390 50.34 -89.69 -83.20
CA LEU A 390 51.66 -90.35 -83.22
C LEU A 390 51.75 -91.56 -82.30
N ALA A 391 51.14 -91.52 -81.11
CA ALA A 391 51.14 -92.63 -80.15
C ALA A 391 50.42 -93.90 -80.66
N ARG A 392 49.55 -93.78 -81.66
CA ARG A 392 48.85 -94.93 -82.27
C ARG A 392 49.62 -95.60 -83.41
N ARG A 393 50.82 -95.11 -83.80
CA ARG A 393 51.59 -95.63 -84.96
C ARG A 393 53.11 -95.72 -84.65
N PRO A 394 53.57 -96.79 -83.96
CA PRO A 394 54.94 -96.89 -83.44
C PRO A 394 56.05 -96.92 -84.51
N ALA A 395 55.75 -97.35 -85.74
CA ALA A 395 56.71 -97.31 -86.85
C ALA A 395 57.04 -95.88 -87.33
N VAL A 396 56.09 -94.94 -87.20
CA VAL A 396 56.28 -93.52 -87.58
C VAL A 396 56.98 -92.76 -86.46
N GLU A 397 56.66 -93.05 -85.20
CA GLU A 397 57.29 -92.43 -84.03
C GLU A 397 58.81 -92.61 -84.03
N ARG A 398 59.31 -93.80 -84.40
CA ARG A 398 60.76 -94.08 -84.45
C ARG A 398 61.49 -93.22 -85.49
N LYS A 399 60.89 -93.00 -86.67
CA LYS A 399 61.45 -92.15 -87.73
C LYS A 399 61.37 -90.67 -87.38
N VAL A 400 60.30 -90.23 -86.71
CA VAL A 400 60.13 -88.84 -86.26
C VAL A 400 61.10 -88.51 -85.12
N ARG A 401 61.30 -89.40 -84.14
CA ARG A 401 62.31 -89.22 -83.08
C ARG A 401 63.73 -89.14 -83.64
N ALA A 402 64.07 -89.98 -84.62
CA ALA A 402 65.39 -89.94 -85.26
C ALA A 402 65.63 -88.61 -86.02
N LEU A 403 64.59 -88.01 -86.61
CA LEU A 403 64.67 -86.71 -87.29
C LEU A 403 64.76 -85.54 -86.28
N VAL A 404 64.01 -85.61 -85.18
CA VAL A 404 64.00 -84.57 -84.12
C VAL A 404 65.32 -84.55 -83.32
N GLN A 405 66.00 -85.69 -83.16
CA GLN A 405 67.33 -85.75 -82.53
C GLN A 405 68.47 -85.23 -83.44
N ARG A 406 68.22 -85.06 -84.74
CA ARG A 406 69.22 -84.58 -85.72
C ARG A 406 69.29 -83.05 -85.86
N SER A 407 68.36 -82.33 -85.22
CA SER A 407 68.26 -80.85 -85.28
C SER A 407 68.05 -80.23 -83.89
N PRO A 408 69.11 -79.74 -83.21
CA PRO A 408 69.04 -79.23 -81.83
C PRO A 408 68.06 -78.06 -81.63
N TRP A 409 67.93 -77.16 -82.60
CA TRP A 409 67.02 -76.00 -82.52
C TRP A 409 65.53 -76.37 -82.36
N LEU A 410 65.07 -77.45 -83.00
CA LEU A 410 63.69 -77.93 -82.92
C LEU A 410 63.31 -78.42 -81.51
N THR A 411 64.27 -78.97 -80.77
CA THR A 411 64.05 -79.45 -79.39
C THR A 411 63.86 -78.31 -78.39
N GLY A 412 64.46 -77.13 -78.62
CA GLY A 412 64.28 -75.94 -77.78
C GLY A 412 62.89 -75.31 -77.95
N VAL A 413 62.43 -75.16 -79.20
CA VAL A 413 61.13 -74.55 -79.53
C VAL A 413 59.95 -75.38 -79.00
N LEU A 414 60.03 -76.72 -79.07
CA LEU A 414 59.00 -77.63 -78.55
C LEU A 414 58.90 -77.61 -77.02
N ARG A 415 60.01 -77.39 -76.30
CA ARG A 415 60.06 -77.36 -74.82
C ARG A 415 59.36 -76.12 -74.25
N ASP A 416 59.52 -74.96 -74.89
CA ASP A 416 58.85 -73.72 -74.45
C ASP A 416 57.38 -73.61 -74.90
N LEU A 417 56.97 -74.37 -75.93
CA LEU A 417 55.57 -74.44 -76.39
C LEU A 417 54.65 -75.23 -75.44
N LEU A 418 55.20 -76.18 -74.67
CA LEU A 418 54.47 -77.11 -73.79
C LEU A 418 54.34 -76.64 -72.33
N LYS A 419 54.81 -75.43 -71.98
CA LYS A 419 54.49 -74.79 -70.69
C LYS A 419 53.02 -74.36 -70.70
N VAL A 420 52.17 -75.00 -69.89
CA VAL A 420 50.78 -74.57 -69.63
C VAL A 420 50.77 -73.66 -68.38
N PRO A 421 50.24 -72.42 -68.46
CA PRO A 421 50.28 -71.43 -67.37
C PRO A 421 49.08 -71.49 -66.41
N ALA A 422 49.26 -70.91 -65.21
CA ALA A 422 48.26 -70.77 -64.16
C ALA A 422 47.11 -69.81 -64.56
N PRO A 423 45.84 -70.12 -64.22
CA PRO A 423 44.75 -69.16 -64.31
C PRO A 423 44.74 -68.24 -63.07
N ALA A 424 44.79 -66.92 -63.32
CA ALA A 424 44.40 -65.90 -62.35
C ALA A 424 42.88 -65.71 -62.41
N VAL A 425 42.24 -65.73 -61.23
CA VAL A 425 40.82 -65.46 -60.96
C VAL A 425 40.80 -64.71 -59.60
N PRO A 426 39.79 -63.89 -59.27
CA PRO A 426 39.58 -62.50 -59.68
C PRO A 426 39.60 -61.53 -58.47
N VAL A 427 39.66 -60.22 -58.72
CA VAL A 427 39.39 -59.19 -57.70
C VAL A 427 37.88 -59.18 -57.44
N GLU A 428 37.47 -59.56 -56.24
CA GLU A 428 36.08 -59.46 -55.78
C GLU A 428 35.69 -57.98 -55.59
N ALA A 429 34.55 -57.64 -56.18
CA ALA A 429 33.86 -56.37 -56.05
C ALA A 429 33.32 -56.22 -54.63
N ASN A 430 33.66 -55.11 -53.98
CA ASN A 430 33.01 -54.65 -52.76
C ASN A 430 32.00 -53.57 -53.16
N ASP A 431 30.72 -53.91 -53.13
CA ASP A 431 29.61 -52.95 -53.04
C ASP A 431 28.54 -53.58 -52.11
N PRO A 432 27.81 -52.77 -51.33
CA PRO A 432 27.52 -53.05 -49.93
C PRO A 432 26.13 -53.65 -49.76
N GLN A 433 25.99 -54.59 -48.83
CA GLN A 433 24.67 -55.05 -48.39
C GLN A 433 24.13 -54.13 -47.29
N HIS A 434 22.96 -53.57 -47.59
CA HIS A 434 22.05 -52.91 -46.68
C HIS A 434 21.69 -53.78 -45.47
N GLY A 435 21.57 -53.13 -44.31
CA GLY A 435 20.58 -53.52 -43.30
C GLY A 435 21.13 -54.30 -42.11
N LEU A 436 21.71 -53.58 -41.14
CA LEU A 436 21.42 -53.75 -39.71
C LEU A 436 22.01 -52.53 -38.97
N ILE A 437 21.15 -51.79 -38.27
CA ILE A 437 21.55 -50.64 -37.45
C ILE A 437 22.25 -51.20 -36.21
N ASP A 438 23.58 -51.06 -36.16
CA ASP A 438 24.35 -51.31 -34.95
C ASP A 438 24.79 -49.98 -34.34
N HIS A 439 24.45 -49.77 -33.07
CA HIS A 439 24.70 -48.53 -32.34
C HIS A 439 26.18 -48.41 -32.02
N ALA A 440 26.95 -47.86 -32.96
CA ALA A 440 28.33 -47.47 -32.69
C ALA A 440 28.38 -46.44 -31.54
N PRO A 441 29.30 -46.58 -30.57
CA PRO A 441 29.39 -45.66 -29.45
C PRO A 441 29.73 -44.24 -29.95
N LEU A 442 28.88 -43.28 -29.60
CA LEU A 442 29.01 -41.88 -29.97
C LEU A 442 30.43 -41.36 -29.70
N THR A 443 30.99 -40.66 -30.69
CA THR A 443 32.27 -39.96 -30.57
C THR A 443 32.25 -39.01 -29.35
N PRO A 444 33.40 -38.68 -28.74
CA PRO A 444 33.44 -37.81 -27.55
C PRO A 444 32.70 -36.48 -27.73
N ARG A 445 32.73 -35.92 -28.95
CA ARG A 445 31.98 -34.71 -29.33
C ARG A 445 30.47 -34.95 -29.41
N GLY A 446 30.04 -36.12 -29.91
CA GLY A 446 28.64 -36.53 -29.94
C GLY A 446 28.03 -36.70 -28.55
N ARG A 447 28.77 -37.26 -27.59
CA ARG A 447 28.34 -37.36 -26.19
C ARG A 447 28.18 -35.98 -25.52
N GLN A 448 29.06 -35.03 -25.83
CA GLN A 448 28.93 -33.65 -25.34
C GLN A 448 27.63 -32.99 -25.84
N ILE A 449 27.33 -33.15 -27.13
CA ILE A 449 26.12 -32.59 -27.74
C ILE A 449 24.86 -33.26 -27.17
N GLU A 450 24.85 -34.58 -27.03
CA GLU A 450 23.74 -35.33 -26.42
C GLU A 450 23.49 -34.93 -24.96
N SER A 451 24.56 -34.77 -24.17
CA SER A 451 24.45 -34.33 -22.77
C SER A 451 23.90 -32.90 -22.64
N ALA A 452 24.29 -32.00 -23.53
CA ALA A 452 23.78 -30.63 -23.58
C ALA A 452 22.30 -30.59 -23.97
N LEU A 453 21.88 -31.43 -24.93
CA LEU A 453 20.49 -31.58 -25.33
C LEU A 453 19.60 -32.19 -24.23
N ARG A 454 20.07 -33.24 -23.55
CA ARG A 454 19.34 -33.82 -22.40
C ARG A 454 19.19 -32.82 -21.25
N ALA A 455 20.23 -32.05 -20.96
CA ALA A 455 20.19 -31.00 -19.93
C ALA A 455 19.24 -29.85 -20.31
N ALA A 456 19.15 -29.49 -21.60
CA ALA A 456 18.21 -28.48 -22.08
C ALA A 456 16.75 -28.95 -22.02
N VAL A 457 16.48 -30.23 -22.33
CA VAL A 457 15.12 -30.81 -22.29
C VAL A 457 14.61 -30.98 -20.86
N THR A 458 15.48 -31.28 -19.89
CA THR A 458 15.09 -31.39 -18.46
C THR A 458 14.92 -30.04 -17.75
N LYS A 459 15.47 -28.95 -18.30
CA LYS A 459 15.34 -27.58 -17.74
C LYS A 459 14.06 -26.84 -18.18
N GLY A 460 13.34 -27.37 -19.18
CA GLY A 460 12.07 -26.82 -19.70
C GLY A 460 10.80 -27.47 -19.13
N GLN A 461 10.91 -28.31 -18.08
CA GLN A 461 9.78 -28.99 -17.43
C GLN A 461 9.72 -28.72 -15.90
N LYS A 462 10.15 -27.55 -15.43
CA LYS A 462 9.90 -27.06 -14.07
C LYS A 462 9.33 -25.67 -14.07
#